data_AF-B9K8E9-F1
#
_entry.id   AF-B9K8E9-F1
#
_cell.length_a   1.000
_cell.length_b   1.000
_cell.length_c   1.000
_cell.angle_alpha   90.00
_cell.angle_beta   90.00
_cell.angle_gamma   90.00
#
_symmetry.space_group_name_H-M   'P 1'
#
loop_
_entity.id
_entity.type
_entity.pdbx_description
1 polymer ?
#
loop_
_entity_poly.entity_id
_entity_poly.type
_entity_poly.pdbx_seq_one_letter_code
_entity_poly.pdbx_strand_id
1 'polypeptide(L)'
;MTPSGVFVFARDPESSEQVWSAMVGYPGDPRYREFYRDIGFDREMEYIKDYIDPSGVRVNTGIKYHRITSKSLDASQKDYYDIDVAMEAVEEHARDFLHKKEKQVKRLVDVMGVEPVIVAPFDAELFGHWWFEGVFFLKRFFELVNESRTLKLVTASEVIDTLEEVQIVTPADSSWGAGGYYETWLNGTNDWIYRHLHEMVERMVELARKYYDSSDPLTERVLNQMLRELFLAQSSDWAFIMTTRTSVEYAENRTKLHIKRFFDLYDQLTSGNINKKVLEYYEWVDAIFPEINFRVMARDVV
;
A
#
# COMPACT_ATOMS: atom_id res chain seq x y z
N MET A 1 -1.94 19.38 -15.41
CA MET A 1 -2.53 18.48 -16.43
C MET A 1 -1.44 18.05 -17.40
N THR A 2 -1.47 16.85 -17.96
CA THR A 2 -0.52 16.40 -19.00
C THR A 2 -0.97 16.88 -20.40
N PRO A 3 -0.09 16.84 -21.42
CA PRO A 3 -0.51 17.08 -22.80
C PRO A 3 -1.61 16.12 -23.29
N SER A 4 -1.76 14.95 -22.67
CA SER A 4 -2.83 13.98 -22.94
C SER A 4 -4.14 14.24 -22.19
N GLY A 5 -4.26 15.34 -21.44
CA GLY A 5 -5.48 15.70 -20.70
C GLY A 5 -5.66 14.98 -19.37
N VAL A 6 -4.63 14.30 -18.86
CA VAL A 6 -4.67 13.63 -17.55
C VAL A 6 -4.26 14.60 -16.44
N PHE A 7 -5.06 14.73 -15.38
CA PHE A 7 -4.72 15.55 -14.22
C PHE A 7 -3.74 14.82 -13.30
N VAL A 8 -2.78 15.56 -12.73
CA VAL A 8 -1.73 15.02 -11.87
C VAL A 8 -1.65 15.89 -10.62
N PHE A 9 -1.66 15.24 -9.45
CA PHE A 9 -1.54 15.89 -8.15
C PHE A 9 -0.23 15.48 -7.49
N ALA A 10 0.59 16.47 -7.13
CA ALA A 10 1.84 16.22 -6.42
C ALA A 10 1.62 16.23 -4.90
N ARG A 11 2.30 15.33 -4.19
CA ARG A 11 2.29 15.29 -2.72
C ARG A 11 2.87 16.58 -2.14
N ASP A 12 2.18 17.17 -1.17
CA ASP A 12 2.70 18.26 -0.34
C ASP A 12 3.77 17.74 0.63
N PRO A 13 5.04 18.17 0.51
CA PRO A 13 6.10 17.70 1.39
C PRO A 13 5.92 18.16 2.85
N GLU A 14 5.32 19.33 3.09
CA GLU A 14 5.14 19.87 4.46
C GLU A 14 4.17 19.01 5.30
N SER A 15 3.22 18.33 4.65
CA SER A 15 2.26 17.44 5.33
C SER A 15 2.88 16.10 5.72
N SER A 16 3.89 15.62 4.99
CA SER A 16 4.47 14.29 5.19
C SER A 16 5.25 14.17 6.51
N GLU A 17 6.05 15.17 6.86
CA GLU A 17 6.90 15.12 8.05
C GLU A 17 6.10 15.08 9.37
N GLN A 18 4.97 15.78 9.40
CA GLN A 18 4.18 16.02 10.62
C GLN A 18 3.38 14.78 11.06
N VAL A 19 2.86 14.02 10.09
CA VAL A 19 1.95 12.89 10.36
C VAL A 19 2.67 11.55 10.18
N TRP A 20 3.62 11.43 9.25
CA TRP A 20 4.23 10.14 8.91
C TRP A 20 5.30 9.68 9.89
N SER A 21 6.01 10.60 10.52
CA SER A 21 7.18 10.22 11.31
C SER A 21 6.79 9.72 12.69
N ALA A 22 6.97 8.42 12.96
CA ALA A 22 6.90 7.91 14.33
C ALA A 22 8.02 8.50 15.22
N MET A 23 9.08 9.08 14.65
CA MET A 23 10.20 9.68 15.39
C MET A 23 9.98 11.15 15.77
N VAL A 24 9.39 11.95 14.88
CA VAL A 24 9.18 13.40 15.09
C VAL A 24 7.74 13.89 14.92
N GLY A 25 6.85 13.03 14.42
CA GLY A 25 5.44 13.33 14.17
C GLY A 25 4.49 12.85 15.27
N TYR A 26 3.21 13.16 15.09
CA TYR A 26 2.16 12.91 16.08
C TYR A 26 2.06 11.45 16.55
N PRO A 27 2.15 10.41 15.69
CA PRO A 27 2.01 9.02 16.13
C PRO A 27 3.00 8.59 17.21
N GLY A 28 4.12 9.31 17.38
CA GLY A 28 5.13 9.02 18.38
C GLY A 28 4.89 9.65 19.76
N ASP A 29 3.74 10.28 20.01
CA ASP A 29 3.41 10.91 21.29
C ASP A 29 3.39 9.86 22.43
N PRO A 30 4.01 10.14 23.59
CA PRO A 30 4.08 9.20 24.72
C PRO A 30 2.72 8.79 25.31
N ARG A 31 1.64 9.50 24.97
CA ARG A 31 0.26 9.22 25.40
C ARG A 31 -0.43 8.18 24.51
N TYR A 32 0.01 8.00 23.26
CA TYR A 32 -0.62 7.05 22.33
C TYR A 32 -0.27 5.60 22.59
N ARG A 33 -1.14 4.70 22.11
CA ARG A 33 -0.99 3.24 22.28
C ARG A 33 0.30 2.73 21.65
N GLU A 34 1.05 1.93 22.41
CA GLU A 34 2.25 1.24 21.93
C GLU A 34 1.88 0.09 20.99
N PHE A 35 2.41 0.12 19.77
CA PHE A 35 2.14 -0.90 18.76
C PHE A 35 2.80 -2.24 19.10
N TYR A 36 4.02 -2.23 19.64
CA TYR A 36 4.84 -3.44 19.82
C TYR A 36 4.64 -4.16 21.16
N ARG A 37 3.76 -3.66 22.06
CA ARG A 37 3.41 -4.32 23.33
C ARG A 37 2.02 -4.95 23.24
N ASP A 38 1.98 -6.27 23.20
CA ASP A 38 0.76 -7.05 22.97
C ASP A 38 0.69 -8.22 23.95
N ILE A 39 -0.52 -8.58 24.40
CA ILE A 39 -0.71 -9.69 25.34
C ILE A 39 -0.20 -11.04 24.79
N GLY A 40 -0.11 -11.18 23.46
CA GLY A 40 0.51 -12.32 22.79
C GLY A 40 1.97 -12.54 23.17
N PHE A 41 2.66 -11.49 23.61
CA PHE A 41 4.05 -11.53 24.08
C PHE A 41 4.16 -11.53 25.60
N ASP A 42 3.19 -10.92 26.29
CA ASP A 42 3.28 -10.65 27.73
C ASP A 42 2.67 -11.76 28.59
N ARG A 43 1.56 -12.35 28.16
CA ARG A 43 0.82 -13.35 28.96
C ARG A 43 1.54 -14.68 28.97
N GLU A 44 1.33 -15.45 30.03
CA GLU A 44 1.90 -16.79 30.18
C GLU A 44 1.46 -17.71 29.03
N MET A 45 2.35 -18.62 28.63
CA MET A 45 2.14 -19.48 27.47
C MET A 45 0.86 -20.33 27.60
N GLU A 46 0.60 -20.90 28.78
CA GLU A 46 -0.59 -21.71 29.03
C GLU A 46 -1.90 -20.94 28.81
N TYR A 47 -1.93 -19.65 29.18
CA TYR A 47 -3.08 -18.78 29.00
C TYR A 47 -3.29 -18.39 27.54
N ILE A 48 -2.20 -18.08 26.82
CA ILE A 48 -2.27 -17.43 25.51
C ILE A 48 -2.26 -18.41 24.33
N LYS A 49 -1.97 -19.69 24.58
CA LYS A 49 -1.69 -20.73 23.58
C LYS A 49 -2.71 -20.79 22.43
N ASP A 50 -4.00 -20.78 22.74
CA ASP A 50 -5.06 -20.95 21.73
C ASP A 50 -5.37 -19.65 20.95
N TYR A 51 -4.66 -18.56 21.25
CA TYR A 51 -4.82 -17.24 20.63
C TYR A 51 -3.58 -16.79 19.84
N ILE A 52 -2.52 -17.61 19.80
CA ILE A 52 -1.30 -17.35 19.02
C ILE A 52 -1.17 -18.35 17.86
N ASP A 53 -0.05 -18.34 17.14
CA ASP A 53 0.15 -19.24 16.01
C ASP A 53 0.06 -20.71 16.47
N PRO A 54 -0.63 -21.60 15.72
CA PRO A 54 -0.76 -23.02 16.07
C PRO A 54 0.57 -23.77 16.24
N SER A 55 1.68 -23.26 15.68
CA SER A 55 3.04 -23.79 15.90
C SER A 55 3.59 -23.48 17.30
N GLY A 56 2.93 -22.61 18.08
CA GLY A 56 3.37 -22.13 19.39
C GLY A 56 4.22 -20.85 19.33
N VAL A 57 4.42 -20.27 18.14
CA VAL A 57 5.11 -18.99 17.98
C VAL A 57 4.20 -17.84 18.47
N ARG A 58 4.75 -16.96 19.31
CA ARG A 58 4.03 -15.78 19.81
C ARG A 58 3.82 -14.77 18.68
N VAL A 59 2.59 -14.28 18.55
CA VAL A 59 2.17 -13.27 17.57
C VAL A 59 1.31 -12.20 18.24
N ASN A 60 1.07 -11.08 17.56
CA ASN A 60 0.16 -10.06 18.06
C ASN A 60 -1.27 -10.61 18.08
N THR A 61 -1.98 -10.39 19.19
CA THR A 61 -3.41 -10.70 19.33
C THR A 61 -4.31 -9.50 18.99
N GLY A 62 -3.73 -8.29 18.98
CA GLY A 62 -4.45 -7.04 18.74
C GLY A 62 -4.89 -6.31 20.02
N ILE A 63 -4.83 -6.98 21.18
CA ILE A 63 -5.10 -6.36 22.48
C ILE A 63 -3.78 -5.87 23.10
N LYS A 64 -3.65 -4.55 23.21
CA LYS A 64 -2.42 -3.85 23.58
C LYS A 64 -2.72 -2.85 24.69
N TYR A 65 -2.10 -3.04 25.86
CA TYR A 65 -2.45 -2.28 27.08
C TYR A 65 -1.45 -1.19 27.47
N HIS A 66 -0.41 -0.96 26.67
CA HIS A 66 0.63 0.01 27.02
C HIS A 66 0.58 1.21 26.09
N ARG A 67 1.01 2.36 26.59
CA ARG A 67 1.29 3.55 25.76
C ARG A 67 2.78 3.60 25.42
N ILE A 68 3.13 4.47 24.47
CA ILE A 68 4.51 4.63 24.03
C ILE A 68 5.42 5.02 25.20
N THR A 69 4.93 5.84 26.14
CA THR A 69 5.60 6.33 27.36
C THR A 69 6.83 7.17 27.11
N SER A 70 7.84 6.59 26.50
CA SER A 70 9.03 7.25 25.99
C SER A 70 9.68 6.35 24.96
N LYS A 71 10.32 6.95 23.96
CA LYS A 71 11.10 6.24 22.94
C LYS A 71 12.44 5.75 23.49
N SER A 72 12.90 6.28 24.62
CA SER A 72 14.19 5.94 25.24
C SER A 72 14.11 4.82 26.26
N LEU A 73 12.90 4.40 26.65
CA LEU A 73 12.70 3.36 27.66
C LEU A 73 12.64 1.99 27.01
N ASP A 74 13.11 0.99 27.77
CA ASP A 74 12.90 -0.40 27.40
C ASP A 74 11.39 -0.73 27.36
N ALA A 75 11.00 -1.68 26.51
CA ALA A 75 9.60 -2.05 26.32
C ALA A 75 8.92 -2.52 27.62
N SER A 76 9.67 -3.08 28.57
CA SER A 76 9.17 -3.50 29.88
C SER A 76 8.81 -2.35 30.82
N GLN A 77 9.29 -1.14 30.54
CA GLN A 77 9.10 0.06 31.37
C GLN A 77 8.01 0.98 30.82
N LYS A 78 7.27 0.53 29.80
CA LYS A 78 6.14 1.27 29.26
C LYS A 78 4.97 1.21 30.24
N ASP A 79 4.32 2.35 30.43
CA ASP A 79 3.17 2.50 31.30
C ASP A 79 1.90 1.99 30.61
N TYR A 80 0.85 1.76 31.42
CA TYR A 80 -0.45 1.43 30.89
C TYR A 80 -1.04 2.56 30.04
N TYR A 81 -1.77 2.15 29.01
CA TYR A 81 -2.50 3.01 28.11
C TYR A 81 -3.73 3.59 28.82
N ASP A 82 -3.91 4.90 28.69
CA ASP A 82 -5.07 5.63 29.15
C ASP A 82 -5.70 6.33 27.94
N ILE A 83 -6.92 5.91 27.59
CA ILE A 83 -7.59 6.40 26.39
C ILE A 83 -8.03 7.85 26.52
N ASP A 84 -8.37 8.33 27.72
CA ASP A 84 -8.83 9.70 27.92
C ASP A 84 -7.67 10.66 27.66
N VAL A 85 -6.49 10.34 28.19
CA VAL A 85 -5.24 11.10 27.95
C VAL A 85 -4.82 11.03 26.47
N ALA A 86 -5.03 9.89 25.80
CA ALA A 86 -4.77 9.78 24.38
C ALA A 86 -5.72 10.65 23.55
N MET A 87 -6.99 10.78 23.93
CA MET A 87 -7.96 11.65 23.23
C MET A 87 -7.65 13.14 23.42
N GLU A 88 -7.10 13.55 24.58
CA GLU A 88 -6.55 14.90 24.75
C GLU A 88 -5.43 15.18 23.74
N ALA A 89 -4.51 14.22 23.56
CA ALA A 89 -3.45 14.32 22.56
C ALA A 89 -4.01 14.42 21.13
N VAL A 90 -5.07 13.67 20.81
CA VAL A 90 -5.75 13.76 19.52
C VAL A 90 -6.27 15.17 19.26
N GLU A 91 -6.94 15.78 20.25
CA GLU A 91 -7.49 17.14 20.12
C GLU A 91 -6.38 18.17 19.88
N GLU A 92 -5.29 18.10 20.65
CA GLU A 92 -4.12 18.97 20.52
C GLU A 92 -3.50 18.85 19.12
N HIS A 93 -3.25 17.62 18.67
CA HIS A 93 -2.62 17.36 17.38
C HIS A 93 -3.51 17.76 16.20
N ALA A 94 -4.83 17.50 16.27
CA ALA A 94 -5.76 17.89 15.22
C ALA A 94 -5.81 19.41 15.05
N ARG A 95 -5.81 20.17 16.17
CA ARG A 95 -5.74 21.64 16.14
C ARG A 95 -4.39 22.16 15.65
N ASP A 96 -3.29 21.56 16.07
CA ASP A 96 -1.96 21.94 15.60
C ASP A 96 -1.85 21.74 14.08
N PHE A 97 -2.31 20.59 13.57
CA PHE A 97 -2.31 20.32 12.13
C PHE A 97 -3.21 21.30 11.37
N LEU A 98 -4.41 21.61 11.89
CA LEU A 98 -5.29 22.66 11.34
C LEU A 98 -4.55 23.99 11.21
N HIS A 99 -3.98 24.51 12.29
CA HIS A 99 -3.29 25.81 12.28
C HIS A 99 -2.11 25.82 11.31
N LYS A 100 -1.37 24.71 11.20
CA LYS A 100 -0.27 24.56 10.24
C LYS A 100 -0.77 24.63 8.79
N LYS A 101 -1.88 23.96 8.47
CA LYS A 101 -2.50 24.03 7.14
C LYS A 101 -3.09 25.42 6.85
N GLU A 102 -3.75 26.05 7.81
CA GLU A 102 -4.24 27.43 7.65
C GLU A 102 -3.10 28.42 7.36
N LYS A 103 -1.98 28.29 8.07
CA LYS A 103 -0.78 29.11 7.83
C LYS A 103 -0.18 28.86 6.45
N GLN A 104 -0.12 27.60 6.01
CA GLN A 104 0.36 27.22 4.68
C GLN A 104 -0.53 27.82 3.59
N VAL A 105 -1.85 27.68 3.71
CA VAL A 105 -2.82 28.23 2.74
C VAL A 105 -2.71 29.75 2.65
N LYS A 106 -2.71 30.47 3.78
CA LYS A 106 -2.56 31.93 3.78
C LYS A 106 -1.30 32.38 3.04
N ARG A 107 -0.16 31.75 3.34
CA ARG A 107 1.12 32.03 2.67
C ARG A 107 1.06 31.75 1.16
N LEU A 108 0.44 30.65 0.76
CA LEU A 108 0.35 30.26 -0.65
C LEU A 108 -0.60 31.18 -1.44
N VAL A 109 -1.74 31.56 -0.86
CA VAL A 109 -2.66 32.54 -1.48
C VAL A 109 -1.94 33.87 -1.71
N ASP A 110 -1.18 34.36 -0.72
CA ASP A 110 -0.44 35.62 -0.83
C ASP A 110 0.61 35.60 -1.97
N VAL A 111 1.18 34.43 -2.28
CA VAL A 111 2.22 34.27 -3.31
C VAL A 111 1.65 33.93 -4.69
N MET A 112 0.62 33.08 -4.75
CA MET A 112 0.08 32.52 -5.99
C MET A 112 -1.11 33.32 -6.53
N GLY A 113 -1.83 34.06 -5.69
CA GLY A 113 -3.04 34.79 -6.06
C GLY A 113 -4.26 33.91 -6.36
N VAL A 114 -4.15 32.60 -6.18
CA VAL A 114 -5.20 31.60 -6.38
C VAL A 114 -5.29 30.68 -5.16
N GLU A 115 -6.43 30.00 -5.01
CA GLU A 115 -6.65 29.06 -3.92
C GLU A 115 -5.75 27.82 -4.09
N PRO A 116 -4.88 27.51 -3.11
CA PRO A 116 -4.02 26.34 -3.19
C PRO A 116 -4.77 25.06 -2.81
N VAL A 117 -4.47 23.96 -3.50
CA VAL A 117 -4.92 22.62 -3.13
C VAL A 117 -3.76 21.85 -2.51
N ILE A 118 -3.88 21.51 -1.23
CA ILE A 118 -2.86 20.75 -0.49
C ILE A 118 -3.22 19.26 -0.57
N VAL A 119 -2.33 18.47 -1.17
CA VAL A 119 -2.54 17.02 -1.35
C VAL A 119 -1.64 16.25 -0.38
N ALA A 120 -2.24 15.62 0.61
CA ALA A 120 -1.55 14.85 1.65
C ALA A 120 -1.97 13.36 1.58
N PRO A 121 -1.31 12.56 0.72
CA PRO A 121 -1.56 11.12 0.63
C PRO A 121 -0.85 10.37 1.76
N PHE A 122 -1.54 9.39 2.33
CA PHE A 122 -1.08 8.57 3.44
C PHE A 122 -1.44 7.11 3.22
N ASP A 123 -0.61 6.18 3.70
CA ASP A 123 -1.01 4.77 3.77
C ASP A 123 -2.20 4.62 4.72
N ALA A 124 -3.26 3.93 4.28
CA ALA A 124 -4.50 3.83 5.05
C ALA A 124 -4.29 3.15 6.41
N GLU A 125 -3.41 2.14 6.45
CA GLU A 125 -3.05 1.43 7.69
C GLU A 125 -2.32 2.31 8.72
N LEU A 126 -1.82 3.49 8.34
CA LEU A 126 -1.31 4.44 9.32
C LEU A 126 -2.40 4.77 10.35
N PHE A 127 -3.65 4.98 9.91
CA PHE A 127 -4.74 5.42 10.76
C PHE A 127 -5.55 4.23 11.27
N GLY A 128 -5.36 3.88 12.55
CA GLY A 128 -6.09 2.82 13.26
C GLY A 128 -5.29 1.54 13.47
N HIS A 129 -4.29 1.26 12.62
CA HIS A 129 -3.40 0.11 12.80
C HIS A 129 -2.05 0.54 13.43
N TRP A 130 -1.17 1.19 12.66
CA TRP A 130 0.12 1.67 13.19
C TRP A 130 -0.05 2.74 14.26
N TRP A 131 -0.89 3.75 13.97
CA TRP A 131 -1.32 4.75 14.93
C TRP A 131 -2.78 4.49 15.30
N PHE A 132 -2.99 3.87 16.46
CA PHE A 132 -4.32 3.44 16.89
C PHE A 132 -5.34 4.59 16.90
N GLU A 133 -4.92 5.76 17.37
CA GLU A 133 -5.76 6.93 17.50
C GLU A 133 -5.91 7.72 16.20
N GLY A 134 -5.23 7.30 15.12
CA GLY A 134 -5.18 8.05 13.87
C GLY A 134 -6.55 8.27 13.22
N VAL A 135 -7.49 7.34 13.37
CA VAL A 135 -8.87 7.54 12.88
C VAL A 135 -9.62 8.60 13.68
N PHE A 136 -9.38 8.71 14.98
CA PHE A 136 -9.97 9.76 15.82
C PHE A 136 -9.39 11.13 15.47
N PHE A 137 -8.09 11.17 15.19
CA PHE A 137 -7.44 12.37 14.65
C PHE A 137 -8.04 12.80 13.31
N LEU A 138 -8.18 11.89 12.34
CA LEU A 138 -8.77 12.24 11.03
C LEU A 138 -10.18 12.78 11.19
N LYS A 139 -11.02 12.10 11.97
CA LYS A 139 -12.37 12.57 12.26
C LYS A 139 -12.34 13.99 12.85
N ARG A 140 -11.52 14.20 13.87
CA ARG A 140 -11.47 15.48 14.56
C ARG A 140 -10.91 16.60 13.68
N PHE A 141 -9.88 16.31 12.90
CA PHE A 141 -9.33 17.23 11.92
C PHE A 141 -10.39 17.62 10.88
N PHE A 142 -11.19 16.69 10.39
CA PHE A 142 -12.26 17.01 9.44
C PHE A 142 -13.36 17.90 10.04
N GLU A 143 -13.80 17.61 11.27
CA GLU A 143 -14.73 18.48 12.00
C GLU A 143 -14.17 19.90 12.15
N LEU A 144 -12.90 20.03 12.57
CA LEU A 144 -12.23 21.32 12.72
C LEU A 144 -12.09 22.07 11.38
N VAL A 145 -11.77 21.38 10.28
CA VAL A 145 -11.72 22.00 8.95
C VAL A 145 -13.11 22.47 8.52
N ASN A 146 -14.19 21.74 8.84
CA ASN A 146 -15.54 22.17 8.53
C ASN A 146 -15.98 23.43 9.31
N GLU A 147 -15.39 23.68 10.47
CA GLU A 147 -15.58 24.92 11.25
C GLU A 147 -14.65 26.06 10.81
N SER A 148 -13.55 25.74 10.10
CA SER A 148 -12.60 26.74 9.61
C SER A 148 -13.20 27.62 8.52
N ARG A 149 -12.85 28.91 8.55
CA ARG A 149 -13.16 29.87 7.48
C ARG A 149 -12.05 29.95 6.42
N THR A 150 -10.93 29.26 6.63
CA THR A 150 -9.74 29.34 5.78
C THR A 150 -9.60 28.09 4.90
N LEU A 151 -10.05 26.93 5.38
CA LEU A 151 -9.83 25.64 4.76
C LEU A 151 -11.15 25.01 4.31
N LYS A 152 -11.07 24.19 3.27
CA LYS A 152 -12.18 23.37 2.78
C LYS A 152 -11.65 21.97 2.44
N LEU A 153 -12.37 20.94 2.86
CA LEU A 153 -12.13 19.57 2.40
C LEU A 153 -12.76 19.40 1.03
N VAL A 154 -12.01 18.80 0.11
CA VAL A 154 -12.43 18.53 -1.26
C VAL A 154 -11.89 17.17 -1.70
N THR A 155 -12.61 16.54 -2.59
CA THR A 155 -12.15 15.37 -3.34
C THR A 155 -11.36 15.80 -4.57
N ALA A 156 -10.50 14.92 -5.08
CA ALA A 156 -9.72 15.21 -6.29
C ALA A 156 -10.62 15.48 -7.51
N SER A 157 -11.76 14.80 -7.62
CA SER A 157 -12.75 15.01 -8.70
C SER A 157 -13.39 16.40 -8.60
N GLU A 158 -13.78 16.85 -7.41
CA GLU A 158 -14.35 18.20 -7.24
C GLU A 158 -13.35 19.29 -7.64
N VAL A 159 -12.05 19.09 -7.36
CA VAL A 159 -11.00 20.02 -7.79
C VAL A 159 -10.88 20.04 -9.31
N ILE A 160 -10.85 18.88 -9.96
CA ILE A 160 -10.80 18.78 -11.43
C ILE A 160 -12.02 19.47 -12.07
N ASP A 161 -13.20 19.29 -11.49
CA ASP A 161 -14.46 19.84 -12.02
C ASP A 161 -14.61 21.37 -11.81
N THR A 162 -13.80 21.96 -10.92
CA THR A 162 -13.92 23.39 -10.54
C THR A 162 -12.76 24.27 -10.99
N LEU A 163 -11.60 23.69 -11.31
CA LEU A 163 -10.44 24.47 -11.74
C LEU A 163 -10.62 25.05 -13.14
N GLU A 164 -10.55 26.37 -13.26
CA GLU A 164 -10.60 27.09 -14.54
C GLU A 164 -9.23 27.20 -15.21
N GLU A 165 -8.16 27.32 -14.42
CA GLU A 165 -6.79 27.47 -14.89
C GLU A 165 -5.89 26.35 -14.33
N VAL A 166 -5.25 25.60 -15.22
CA VAL A 166 -4.27 24.57 -14.86
C VAL A 166 -3.08 24.58 -15.80
N GLN A 167 -1.88 24.49 -15.23
CA GLN A 167 -0.66 24.37 -16.02
C GLN A 167 -0.60 23.01 -16.73
N ILE A 168 -0.23 23.02 -18.01
CA ILE A 168 0.12 21.82 -18.77
C ILE A 168 1.60 21.50 -18.52
N VAL A 169 1.87 20.31 -17.99
CA VAL A 169 3.21 19.83 -17.62
C VAL A 169 3.39 18.36 -17.98
N THR A 170 4.63 17.95 -18.23
CA THR A 170 5.00 16.53 -18.33
C THR A 170 5.73 16.14 -17.04
N PRO A 171 5.14 15.29 -16.17
CA PRO A 171 5.84 14.80 -14.98
C PRO A 171 7.13 14.07 -15.35
N ALA A 172 8.14 14.19 -14.51
CA ALA A 172 9.35 13.39 -14.63
C ALA A 172 9.16 11.99 -14.02
N ASP A 173 9.98 11.06 -14.48
CA ASP A 173 10.14 9.73 -13.90
C ASP A 173 10.41 9.85 -12.39
N SER A 174 9.48 9.31 -11.59
CA SER A 174 9.52 9.42 -10.14
C SER A 174 8.70 8.33 -9.47
N SER A 175 8.94 8.15 -8.19
CA SER A 175 8.08 7.39 -7.28
C SER A 175 7.98 8.14 -5.94
N TRP A 176 7.06 7.71 -5.08
CA TRP A 176 7.00 8.19 -3.70
C TRP A 176 7.84 7.36 -2.72
N GLY A 177 8.64 6.41 -3.23
CA GLY A 177 9.52 5.53 -2.46
C GLY A 177 10.83 6.21 -2.04
N ALA A 178 11.74 5.43 -1.46
CA ALA A 178 13.03 5.95 -1.00
C ALA A 178 13.83 6.53 -2.18
N GLY A 179 14.40 7.72 -1.98
CA GLY A 179 15.14 8.44 -3.02
C GLY A 179 14.29 9.06 -4.13
N GLY A 180 12.97 8.83 -4.16
CA GLY A 180 12.06 9.41 -5.16
C GLY A 180 12.10 8.75 -6.54
N TYR A 181 12.77 7.60 -6.68
CA TYR A 181 12.95 6.87 -7.95
C TYR A 181 12.65 5.37 -7.75
N TYR A 182 13.31 4.49 -8.52
CA TYR A 182 12.96 3.07 -8.61
C TYR A 182 13.77 2.16 -7.68
N GLU A 183 14.74 2.70 -6.92
CA GLU A 183 15.71 1.90 -6.14
C GLU A 183 15.04 0.98 -5.12
N THR A 184 13.86 1.33 -4.59
CA THR A 184 13.11 0.44 -3.69
C THR A 184 12.67 -0.87 -4.34
N TRP A 185 12.45 -0.87 -5.65
CA TRP A 185 12.00 -2.06 -6.39
C TRP A 185 13.10 -2.63 -7.31
N LEU A 186 14.09 -1.83 -7.71
CA LEU A 186 15.18 -2.25 -8.57
C LEU A 186 16.53 -1.98 -7.89
N ASN A 187 17.04 -3.00 -7.19
CA ASN A 187 18.36 -3.00 -6.57
C ASN A 187 18.91 -4.43 -6.46
N GLY A 188 20.12 -4.60 -5.92
CA GLY A 188 20.80 -5.90 -5.85
C GLY A 188 20.12 -6.97 -4.98
N THR A 189 19.04 -6.65 -4.25
CA THR A 189 18.29 -7.64 -3.45
C THR A 189 17.13 -8.28 -4.22
N ASN A 190 16.63 -7.63 -5.28
CA ASN A 190 15.43 -8.03 -6.01
C ASN A 190 15.60 -8.03 -7.53
N ASP A 191 16.75 -7.62 -8.06
CA ASP A 191 17.04 -7.58 -9.50
C ASP A 191 16.84 -8.92 -10.23
N TRP A 192 17.06 -10.04 -9.55
CA TRP A 192 16.92 -11.39 -10.08
C TRP A 192 15.50 -11.70 -10.56
N ILE A 193 14.48 -11.01 -10.04
CA ILE A 193 13.07 -11.20 -10.40
C ILE A 193 12.84 -10.84 -11.87
N TYR A 194 13.47 -9.76 -12.34
CA TYR A 194 13.03 -9.09 -13.56
C TYR A 194 13.26 -9.90 -14.83
N ARG A 195 14.35 -10.67 -14.93
CA ARG A 195 14.55 -11.56 -16.08
C ARG A 195 13.41 -12.57 -16.25
N HIS A 196 12.82 -13.02 -15.14
CA HIS A 196 11.71 -13.97 -15.17
C HIS A 196 10.41 -13.27 -15.56
N LEU A 197 10.14 -12.09 -14.99
CA LEU A 197 8.96 -11.31 -15.35
C LEU A 197 8.98 -10.88 -16.83
N HIS A 198 10.13 -10.49 -17.37
CA HIS A 198 10.29 -10.18 -18.79
C HIS A 198 9.91 -11.38 -19.67
N GLU A 199 10.47 -12.56 -19.41
CA GLU A 199 10.14 -13.78 -20.17
C GLU A 199 8.65 -14.13 -20.05
N MET A 200 8.06 -14.05 -18.85
CA MET A 200 6.63 -14.33 -18.65
C MET A 200 5.75 -13.39 -19.45
N VAL A 201 6.06 -12.08 -19.49
CA VAL A 201 5.32 -11.10 -20.28
C VAL A 201 5.42 -11.43 -21.77
N GLU A 202 6.62 -11.71 -22.29
CA GLU A 202 6.81 -12.06 -23.69
C GLU A 202 5.99 -13.29 -24.10
N ARG A 203 6.04 -14.36 -23.29
CA ARG A 203 5.25 -15.58 -23.52
C ARG A 203 3.75 -15.35 -23.41
N MET A 204 3.32 -14.54 -22.45
CA MET A 204 1.90 -14.25 -22.29
C MET A 204 1.34 -13.47 -23.49
N VAL A 205 2.09 -12.49 -24.01
CA VAL A 205 1.72 -11.74 -25.23
C VAL A 205 1.70 -12.66 -26.46
N GLU A 206 2.72 -13.51 -26.63
CA GLU A 206 2.81 -14.48 -27.73
C GLU A 206 1.58 -15.40 -27.75
N LEU A 207 1.27 -16.01 -26.61
CA LEU A 207 0.14 -16.92 -26.47
C LEU A 207 -1.21 -16.21 -26.63
N ALA A 208 -1.36 -15.01 -26.07
CA ALA A 208 -2.59 -14.25 -26.20
C ALA A 208 -2.92 -13.90 -27.65
N ARG A 209 -1.89 -13.57 -28.45
CA ARG A 209 -2.04 -13.34 -29.89
C ARG A 209 -2.33 -14.63 -30.65
N LYS A 210 -1.58 -15.70 -30.36
CA LYS A 210 -1.75 -17.01 -31.00
C LYS A 210 -3.15 -17.60 -30.79
N TYR A 211 -3.70 -17.45 -29.59
CA TYR A 211 -4.99 -18.02 -29.20
C TYR A 211 -6.12 -16.98 -29.18
N TYR A 212 -5.94 -15.80 -29.79
CA TYR A 212 -6.90 -14.70 -29.74
C TYR A 212 -8.32 -15.12 -30.15
N ASP A 213 -8.45 -15.83 -31.27
CA ASP A 213 -9.73 -16.32 -31.81
C ASP A 213 -10.10 -17.72 -31.29
N SER A 214 -9.36 -18.27 -30.31
CA SER A 214 -9.68 -19.58 -29.74
C SER A 214 -11.03 -19.54 -29.06
N SER A 215 -11.86 -20.54 -29.34
CA SER A 215 -13.13 -20.80 -28.68
C SER A 215 -13.09 -22.04 -27.77
N ASP A 216 -11.90 -22.63 -27.55
CA ASP A 216 -11.75 -23.76 -26.63
C ASP A 216 -11.77 -23.28 -25.17
N PRO A 217 -12.80 -23.64 -24.38
CA PRO A 217 -12.92 -23.17 -23.00
C PRO A 217 -11.77 -23.61 -22.10
N LEU A 218 -11.13 -24.76 -22.39
CA LEU A 218 -10.01 -25.23 -21.58
C LEU A 218 -8.76 -24.38 -21.81
N THR A 219 -8.44 -24.10 -23.07
CA THR A 219 -7.35 -23.18 -23.43
C THR A 219 -7.57 -21.79 -22.83
N GLU A 220 -8.79 -21.25 -22.90
CA GLU A 220 -9.12 -19.95 -22.32
C GLU A 220 -8.90 -19.93 -20.79
N ARG A 221 -9.35 -20.97 -20.08
CA ARG A 221 -9.11 -21.09 -18.63
C ARG A 221 -7.63 -21.12 -18.28
N VAL A 222 -6.83 -21.89 -19.00
CA VAL A 222 -5.38 -21.96 -18.78
C VAL A 222 -4.74 -20.59 -18.99
N LEU A 223 -5.04 -19.90 -20.09
CA LEU A 223 -4.47 -18.59 -20.40
C LEU A 223 -4.92 -17.52 -19.40
N ASN A 224 -6.17 -17.57 -18.93
CA ASN A 224 -6.65 -16.67 -17.88
C ASN A 224 -5.91 -16.91 -16.56
N GLN A 225 -5.69 -18.18 -16.19
CA GLN A 225 -4.91 -18.49 -14.99
C GLN A 225 -3.44 -18.08 -15.12
N MET A 226 -2.82 -18.30 -16.29
CA MET A 226 -1.47 -17.80 -16.57
C MET A 226 -1.37 -16.29 -16.38
N LEU A 227 -2.36 -15.52 -16.87
CA LEU A 227 -2.37 -14.07 -16.68
C LEU A 227 -2.49 -13.67 -15.20
N ARG A 228 -3.26 -14.42 -14.39
CA ARG A 228 -3.30 -14.22 -12.92
C ARG A 228 -1.93 -14.49 -12.29
N GLU A 229 -1.26 -15.59 -12.64
CA GLU A 229 0.08 -15.88 -12.12
C GLU A 229 1.09 -14.80 -12.51
N LEU A 230 1.00 -14.26 -13.72
CA LEU A 230 1.82 -13.12 -14.15
C LEU A 230 1.55 -11.89 -13.27
N PHE A 231 0.30 -11.50 -13.08
CA PHE A 231 -0.05 -10.32 -12.27
C PHE A 231 0.34 -10.51 -10.79
N LEU A 232 0.13 -11.71 -10.24
CA LEU A 232 0.53 -12.02 -8.87
C LEU A 232 2.06 -11.98 -8.71
N ALA A 233 2.82 -12.46 -9.70
CA ALA A 233 4.28 -12.34 -9.69
C ALA A 233 4.77 -10.89 -9.86
N GLN A 234 3.98 -10.04 -10.52
CA GLN A 234 4.28 -8.61 -10.74
C GLN A 234 3.92 -7.69 -9.57
N SER A 235 3.36 -8.20 -8.47
CA SER A 235 3.10 -7.33 -7.31
C SER A 235 4.38 -6.66 -6.82
N SER A 236 4.36 -5.33 -6.73
CA SER A 236 5.49 -4.54 -6.23
C SER A 236 5.81 -4.82 -4.76
N ASP A 237 4.84 -5.39 -4.01
CA ASP A 237 5.02 -5.76 -2.60
C ASP A 237 6.20 -6.71 -2.42
N TRP A 238 6.43 -7.64 -3.35
CA TRP A 238 7.50 -8.63 -3.21
C TRP A 238 8.87 -7.97 -3.20
N ALA A 239 9.15 -7.11 -4.18
CA ALA A 239 10.40 -6.37 -4.26
C ALA A 239 10.54 -5.36 -3.11
N PHE A 240 9.43 -4.77 -2.66
CA PHE A 240 9.41 -3.87 -1.50
C PHE A 240 9.78 -4.59 -0.19
N ILE A 241 9.21 -5.77 0.08
CA ILE A 241 9.49 -6.59 1.27
C ILE A 241 10.95 -7.07 1.28
N MET A 242 11.49 -7.44 0.11
CA MET A 242 12.91 -7.82 -0.02
C MET A 242 13.84 -6.65 0.35
N THR A 243 13.53 -5.45 -0.13
CA THR A 243 14.33 -4.24 0.14
C THR A 243 14.22 -3.79 1.60
N THR A 244 13.02 -3.79 2.18
CA THR A 244 12.78 -3.37 3.58
C THR A 244 13.13 -4.44 4.61
N ARG A 245 13.41 -5.67 4.17
CA ARG A 245 13.85 -6.82 4.99
C ARG A 245 12.88 -7.22 6.10
N THR A 246 11.58 -7.10 5.84
CA THR A 246 10.54 -7.45 6.83
C THR A 246 10.20 -8.94 6.84
N SER A 247 10.00 -9.55 5.67
CA SER A 247 9.68 -10.98 5.52
C SER A 247 10.21 -11.52 4.18
N VAL A 248 11.54 -11.45 4.01
CA VAL A 248 12.23 -11.70 2.72
C VAL A 248 11.92 -13.09 2.16
N GLU A 249 12.03 -14.15 2.97
CA GLU A 249 11.78 -15.52 2.52
C GLU A 249 10.35 -15.70 2.00
N TYR A 250 9.37 -15.06 2.65
CA TYR A 250 7.98 -15.09 2.20
C TYR A 250 7.85 -14.44 0.82
N ALA A 251 8.39 -13.23 0.63
CA ALA A 251 8.32 -12.52 -0.64
C ALA A 251 9.04 -13.27 -1.78
N GLU A 252 10.21 -13.85 -1.51
CA GLU A 252 10.92 -14.67 -2.49
C GLU A 252 10.12 -15.91 -2.88
N ASN A 253 9.56 -16.61 -1.88
CA ASN A 253 8.75 -17.80 -2.12
C ASN A 253 7.48 -17.47 -2.89
N ARG A 254 6.79 -16.36 -2.58
CA ARG A 254 5.62 -15.89 -3.33
C ARG A 254 5.96 -15.61 -4.79
N THR A 255 7.04 -14.88 -5.03
CA THR A 255 7.49 -14.57 -6.40
C THR A 255 7.82 -15.83 -7.18
N LYS A 256 8.67 -16.71 -6.62
CA LYS A 256 9.07 -17.99 -7.24
C LYS A 256 7.88 -18.92 -7.46
N LEU A 257 6.90 -18.93 -6.54
CA LEU A 257 5.69 -19.74 -6.65
C LEU A 257 4.87 -19.36 -7.88
N HIS A 258 4.57 -18.06 -8.05
CA HIS A 258 3.77 -17.60 -9.19
C HIS A 258 4.53 -17.74 -10.51
N ILE A 259 5.84 -17.50 -10.53
CA ILE A 259 6.71 -17.82 -11.69
C ILE A 259 6.59 -19.31 -12.05
N LYS A 260 6.71 -20.20 -11.06
CA LYS A 260 6.62 -21.65 -11.29
C LYS A 260 5.25 -22.06 -11.82
N ARG A 261 4.16 -21.55 -11.24
CA ARG A 261 2.79 -21.87 -11.68
C ARG A 261 2.52 -21.39 -13.10
N PHE A 262 3.00 -20.20 -13.45
CA PHE A 262 2.95 -19.69 -14.82
C PHE A 262 3.62 -20.65 -15.82
N PHE A 263 4.88 -21.03 -15.57
CA PHE A 263 5.62 -21.89 -16.50
C PHE A 263 5.10 -23.33 -16.53
N ASP A 264 4.56 -23.83 -15.42
CA ASP A 264 3.87 -25.13 -15.40
C ASP A 264 2.64 -25.14 -16.33
N LEU A 265 1.82 -24.09 -16.28
CA LEU A 265 0.69 -23.92 -17.21
C LEU A 265 1.13 -23.70 -18.65
N TYR A 266 2.20 -22.94 -18.87
CA TYR A 266 2.82 -22.73 -20.18
C TYR A 266 3.25 -24.06 -20.82
N ASP A 267 3.97 -24.90 -20.08
CA ASP A 267 4.46 -26.21 -20.56
C ASP A 267 3.29 -27.16 -20.85
N GLN A 268 2.27 -27.17 -19.99
CA GLN A 268 1.06 -27.97 -20.19
C GLN A 268 0.28 -27.55 -21.45
N LEU A 269 0.15 -26.24 -21.68
CA LEU A 269 -0.54 -25.70 -22.85
C LEU A 269 0.23 -25.99 -24.15
N THR A 270 1.54 -25.73 -24.16
CA THR A 270 2.39 -25.87 -25.36
C THR A 270 2.63 -27.33 -25.75
N SER A 271 2.66 -28.25 -24.79
CA SER A 271 2.75 -29.69 -25.06
C SER A 271 1.39 -30.34 -25.38
N GLY A 272 0.29 -29.63 -25.19
CA GLY A 272 -1.08 -30.16 -25.37
C GLY A 272 -1.55 -31.11 -24.26
N ASN A 273 -0.80 -31.24 -23.16
CA ASN A 273 -1.08 -32.16 -22.05
C ASN A 273 -1.58 -31.42 -20.80
N ILE A 274 -2.74 -30.77 -20.92
CA ILE A 274 -3.32 -29.97 -19.83
C ILE A 274 -3.83 -30.86 -18.69
N ASN A 275 -3.28 -30.67 -17.49
CA ASN A 275 -3.74 -31.34 -16.29
C ASN A 275 -4.84 -30.51 -15.59
N LYS A 276 -6.09 -30.91 -15.81
CA LYS A 276 -7.26 -30.22 -15.26
C LYS A 276 -7.25 -30.10 -13.74
N LYS A 277 -6.72 -31.09 -13.01
CA LYS A 277 -6.66 -31.04 -11.54
C LYS A 277 -5.68 -29.99 -11.03
N VAL A 278 -4.57 -29.81 -11.74
CA VAL A 278 -3.57 -28.77 -11.41
C VAL A 278 -4.16 -27.39 -11.71
N LEU A 279 -4.79 -27.24 -12.88
CA LEU A 279 -5.49 -26.01 -13.24
C LEU A 279 -6.56 -25.64 -12.21
N GLU A 280 -7.44 -26.57 -11.83
CA GLU A 280 -8.50 -26.36 -10.84
C GLU A 280 -7.93 -25.98 -9.46
N TYR A 281 -6.79 -26.56 -9.08
CA TYR A 281 -6.09 -26.19 -7.86
C TYR A 281 -5.57 -24.75 -7.92
N TYR A 282 -4.95 -24.33 -9.03
CA TYR A 282 -4.48 -22.95 -9.22
C TYR A 282 -5.63 -21.95 -9.27
N GLU A 283 -6.70 -22.24 -10.01
CA GLU A 283 -7.91 -21.42 -10.05
C GLU A 283 -8.54 -21.24 -8.66
N TRP A 284 -8.41 -22.23 -7.78
CA TRP A 284 -8.89 -22.15 -6.40
C TRP A 284 -8.00 -21.30 -5.49
N VAL A 285 -6.69 -21.54 -5.49
CA VAL A 285 -5.77 -20.85 -4.56
C VAL A 285 -5.40 -19.43 -5.01
N ASP A 286 -5.37 -19.19 -6.33
CA ASP A 286 -4.98 -17.92 -6.96
C ASP A 286 -6.18 -17.32 -7.73
N ALA A 287 -7.30 -17.17 -7.03
CA ALA A 287 -8.62 -16.86 -7.58
C ALA A 287 -8.87 -15.36 -7.89
N ILE A 288 -7.83 -14.53 -7.95
CA ILE A 288 -7.98 -13.08 -8.20
C ILE A 288 -8.51 -12.82 -9.62
N PHE A 289 -9.41 -11.86 -9.80
CA PHE A 289 -10.04 -11.52 -11.09
C PHE A 289 -10.72 -12.73 -11.77
N PRO A 290 -11.82 -13.25 -11.22
CA PRO A 290 -12.56 -14.35 -11.84
C PRO A 290 -12.99 -14.07 -13.28
N GLU A 291 -13.23 -12.79 -13.61
CA GLU A 291 -13.64 -12.27 -14.92
C GLU A 291 -12.50 -11.92 -15.87
N ILE A 292 -11.24 -12.18 -15.51
CA ILE A 292 -10.08 -11.82 -16.34
C ILE A 292 -10.18 -12.46 -17.73
N ASN A 293 -9.71 -11.72 -18.74
CA ASN A 293 -9.66 -12.21 -20.11
C ASN A 293 -8.25 -12.03 -20.66
N PHE A 294 -7.57 -13.14 -20.97
CA PHE A 294 -6.19 -13.13 -21.47
C PHE A 294 -5.98 -12.28 -22.73
N ARG A 295 -7.04 -12.05 -23.52
CA ARG A 295 -7.00 -11.26 -24.76
C ARG A 295 -6.62 -9.80 -24.54
N VAL A 296 -6.67 -9.29 -23.31
CA VAL A 296 -6.12 -7.95 -23.00
C VAL A 296 -4.63 -7.84 -23.35
N MET A 297 -3.89 -8.95 -23.31
CA MET A 297 -2.46 -9.01 -23.62
C MET A 297 -2.16 -9.03 -25.14
N ALA A 298 -3.19 -9.15 -25.98
CA ALA A 298 -3.04 -9.16 -27.44
C ALA A 298 -3.27 -7.79 -28.09
N ARG A 299 -3.66 -6.77 -27.30
CA ARG A 299 -3.93 -5.42 -27.81
C ARG A 299 -2.66 -4.77 -28.35
N ASP A 300 -2.80 -3.98 -29.40
CA ASP A 300 -1.70 -3.18 -29.92
C ASP A 300 -1.26 -2.13 -28.90
N VAL A 301 0.05 -1.98 -28.78
CA VAL A 301 0.72 -0.93 -28.01
C VAL A 301 1.65 -0.18 -28.96
N VAL A 302 1.73 1.14 -28.78
CA VAL A 302 2.55 2.06 -29.59
C VAL A 302 4.01 2.02 -29.13
#